data_AF-A0A9E3ZGV1-F1
#
_entry.id   AF-A0A9E3ZGV1-F1
#
_cell.length_a   1.000
_cell.length_b   1.000
_cell.length_c   1.000
_cell.angle_alpha   90.00
_cell.angle_beta   90.00
_cell.angle_gamma   90.00
#
_symmetry.space_group_name_H-M   'P 1'
#
loop_
_entity.id
_entity.type
_entity.pdbx_description
1 polymer ?
#
loop_
_entity_poly.entity_id
_entity_poly.type
_entity_poly.pdbx_seq_one_letter_code
_entity_poly.pdbx_strand_id
1 'polypeptide(L)'
;MIRQMPVQEQNIVAFRVSGRLSHADYQAFLPQLEDLMKQYGPLSILLELVDFRGWDLAAAWDDFRFAVAHPNDFQRIAIVGESALQRWMTLMAKPFTSAKIRYFARGETSEAWNWLREPLREAAKDNLDPAPYRTVLAAIDLSPHAIRVVRRALDIAARYDATAHLVHAVDTQVFYDQAYDPVIPAAVDLESELVELATKHLKEIADKIGVANLPVSVQIGTPKDVILSQAAALRADLIVVGVYEHSGIGRLLGSTASAVAHSADCDVISVRITHKD
;
A
#
# COMPACT_ATOMS: atom_id res chain seq x y z
N MET A 1 14.68 -5.50 34.31
CA MET A 1 14.49 -6.94 34.06
C MET A 1 13.77 -7.13 32.73
N ILE A 2 14.26 -8.07 31.92
CA ILE A 2 13.64 -8.49 30.65
C ILE A 2 13.12 -9.91 30.83
N ARG A 3 11.87 -10.17 30.42
CA ARG A 3 11.26 -11.51 30.47
C ARG A 3 10.56 -11.82 29.15
N GLN A 4 10.87 -12.96 28.55
CA GLN A 4 10.15 -13.45 27.38
C GLN A 4 8.72 -13.87 27.76
N MET A 5 7.77 -13.51 26.91
CA MET A 5 6.38 -13.93 26.98
C MET A 5 6.16 -15.08 26.00
N PRO A 6 5.28 -16.04 26.33
CA PRO A 6 4.95 -17.12 25.40
C PRO A 6 4.19 -16.55 24.19
N VAL A 7 4.61 -16.97 22.99
CA VAL A 7 4.03 -16.59 21.68
C VAL A 7 3.87 -17.87 20.87
N GLN A 8 2.81 -17.98 20.06
CA GLN A 8 2.54 -19.19 19.26
C GLN A 8 3.08 -19.06 17.83
N GLU A 9 3.31 -17.83 17.38
CA GLU A 9 3.75 -17.48 16.04
C GLU A 9 5.27 -17.63 15.87
N GLN A 10 5.72 -18.26 14.80
CA GLN A 10 7.13 -18.64 14.61
C GLN A 10 8.10 -17.45 14.46
N ASN A 11 7.65 -16.33 13.91
CA ASN A 11 8.48 -15.14 13.66
C ASN A 11 8.14 -13.94 14.57
N ILE A 12 7.33 -14.15 15.61
CA ILE A 12 6.99 -13.10 16.57
C ILE A 12 7.53 -13.48 17.93
N VAL A 13 8.26 -12.56 18.55
CA VAL A 13 8.77 -12.72 19.92
C VAL A 13 8.27 -11.56 20.77
N ALA A 14 7.88 -11.85 22.00
CA ALA A 14 7.36 -10.84 22.91
C ALA A 14 8.15 -10.81 24.20
N PHE A 15 8.48 -9.61 24.67
CA PHE A 15 9.22 -9.39 25.90
C PHE A 15 8.52 -8.35 26.76
N ARG A 16 8.41 -8.65 28.05
CA ARG A 16 8.05 -7.68 29.07
C ARG A 16 9.31 -7.12 29.71
N VAL A 17 9.40 -5.79 29.72
CA VAL A 17 10.53 -5.03 30.25
C VAL A 17 10.05 -4.18 31.42
N SER A 18 10.71 -4.32 32.57
CA SER A 18 10.34 -3.55 33.76
C SER A 18 11.53 -3.01 34.55
N GLY A 19 11.28 -1.92 35.28
CA GLY A 19 12.27 -1.27 36.13
C GLY A 19 13.36 -0.55 35.34
N ARG A 20 14.57 -0.51 35.90
CA ARG A 20 15.77 0.04 35.25
C ARG A 20 16.58 -1.08 34.63
N LEU A 21 16.95 -0.97 33.36
CA LEU A 21 17.78 -1.98 32.69
C LEU A 21 19.27 -1.74 32.97
N SER A 22 19.93 -2.80 33.43
CA SER A 22 21.37 -2.87 33.70
C SER A 22 22.13 -3.52 32.55
N HIS A 23 23.47 -3.44 32.55
CA HIS A 23 24.31 -4.14 31.57
C HIS A 23 24.07 -5.66 31.56
N ALA A 24 23.88 -6.24 32.75
CA ALA A 24 23.68 -7.68 32.92
C ALA A 24 22.36 -8.15 32.29
N ASP A 25 21.30 -7.32 32.34
CA ASP A 25 20.03 -7.63 31.67
C ASP A 25 20.20 -7.77 30.15
N TYR A 26 21.02 -6.91 29.53
CA TYR A 26 21.29 -6.96 28.08
C TYR A 26 22.18 -8.13 27.68
N GLN A 27 23.26 -8.40 28.43
CA GLN A 27 24.15 -9.53 28.15
C GLN A 27 23.43 -10.87 28.22
N ALA A 28 22.44 -11.01 29.11
CA ALA A 28 21.61 -12.20 29.21
C ALA A 28 20.59 -12.31 28.07
N PHE A 29 20.12 -11.17 27.54
CA PHE A 29 19.08 -11.08 26.53
C PHE A 29 19.60 -11.27 25.10
N LEU A 30 20.74 -10.66 24.77
CA LEU A 30 21.28 -10.60 23.41
C LEU A 30 21.48 -11.99 22.76
N PRO A 31 22.14 -12.97 23.41
CA PRO A 31 22.34 -14.29 22.82
C PRO A 31 21.02 -15.01 22.47
N GLN A 32 20.00 -14.84 23.33
CA GLN A 32 18.69 -15.44 23.09
C GLN A 32 18.00 -14.83 21.86
N LEU A 33 18.12 -13.52 21.69
CA LEU A 33 17.56 -12.84 20.54
C LEU A 33 18.27 -13.25 19.24
N GLU A 34 19.61 -13.34 19.27
CA GLU A 34 20.42 -13.79 18.13
C GLU A 34 20.08 -15.22 17.69
N ASP A 35 19.89 -16.15 18.63
CA ASP A 35 19.52 -17.53 18.32
C ASP A 35 18.14 -17.62 17.66
N LEU A 36 17.17 -16.83 18.15
CA LEU A 36 15.83 -16.75 17.55
C LEU A 36 15.88 -16.19 16.13
N MET A 37 16.72 -15.19 15.87
CA MET A 37 16.92 -14.62 14.54
C MET A 37 17.57 -15.62 13.58
N LYS A 38 18.57 -16.38 14.05
CA LYS A 38 19.19 -17.46 13.24
C LYS A 38 18.20 -18.56 12.91
N GLN A 39 17.28 -18.87 13.82
CA GLN A 39 16.32 -19.95 13.67
C GLN A 39 15.15 -19.58 12.75
N TYR A 40 14.57 -18.39 12.90
CA TYR A 40 13.32 -18.01 12.25
C TYR A 40 13.48 -16.91 11.18
N GLY A 41 14.69 -16.36 11.01
CA GLY A 41 14.94 -15.22 10.14
C GLY A 41 14.49 -13.91 10.76
N PRO A 42 14.12 -12.89 9.94
CA PRO A 42 13.73 -11.58 10.43
C PRO A 42 12.56 -11.64 11.42
N LEU A 43 12.76 -11.07 12.62
CA LEU A 43 11.78 -11.17 13.69
C LEU A 43 10.87 -9.94 13.79
N SER A 44 9.64 -10.16 14.21
CA SER A 44 8.74 -9.15 14.73
C SER A 44 8.76 -9.18 16.25
N ILE A 45 8.99 -8.04 16.90
CA ILE A 45 9.15 -7.95 18.36
C ILE A 45 8.01 -7.14 18.98
N LEU A 46 7.38 -7.67 20.02
CA LEU A 46 6.59 -6.90 20.97
C LEU A 46 7.41 -6.59 22.22
N LEU A 47 7.54 -5.33 22.58
CA LEU A 47 8.15 -4.87 23.83
C LEU A 47 7.06 -4.25 24.72
N GLU A 48 6.65 -4.94 25.77
CA GLU A 48 5.72 -4.43 26.78
C GLU A 48 6.50 -3.78 27.93
N LEU A 49 6.42 -2.46 28.06
CA LEU A 49 7.10 -1.69 29.10
C LEU A 49 6.18 -1.47 30.29
N VAL A 50 6.56 -2.00 31.46
CA VAL A 50 5.80 -1.88 32.71
C VAL A 50 6.69 -1.26 33.79
N ASP A 51 6.30 -0.12 34.35
CA ASP A 51 7.08 0.63 35.35
C ASP A 51 8.54 0.86 34.90
N PHE A 52 8.72 1.14 33.61
CA PHE A 52 10.03 1.30 32.99
C PHE A 52 10.64 2.66 33.38
N ARG A 53 11.82 2.61 34.02
CA ARG A 53 12.51 3.78 34.57
C ARG A 53 13.78 4.17 33.80
N GLY A 54 13.91 3.68 32.57
CA GLY A 54 15.08 3.90 31.72
C GLY A 54 16.17 2.84 31.89
N TRP A 55 17.32 3.09 31.30
CA TRP A 55 18.51 2.24 31.42
C TRP A 55 19.69 3.01 31.98
N ASP A 56 20.67 2.28 32.50
CA ASP A 56 21.82 2.88 33.18
C ASP A 56 23.05 3.12 32.29
N LEU A 57 22.98 2.96 30.97
CA LEU A 57 24.19 2.88 30.14
C LEU A 57 24.16 3.69 28.85
N ALA A 58 25.24 4.44 28.65
CA ALA A 58 25.69 4.97 27.37
C ALA A 58 26.62 4.00 26.61
N ALA A 59 27.41 3.17 27.32
CA ALA A 59 28.41 2.28 26.70
C ALA A 59 27.86 0.95 26.16
N ALA A 60 26.95 0.31 26.91
CA ALA A 60 26.28 -0.92 26.45
C ALA A 60 25.35 -0.71 25.23
N TRP A 61 25.00 0.56 24.98
CA TRP A 61 24.16 0.96 23.86
C TRP A 61 24.90 0.79 22.52
N ASP A 62 26.20 1.09 22.48
CA ASP A 62 26.98 0.97 21.26
C ASP A 62 27.17 -0.51 20.89
N ASP A 63 27.52 -1.37 21.86
CA ASP A 63 27.67 -2.82 21.64
C ASP A 63 26.37 -3.48 21.14
N PHE A 64 25.22 -3.09 21.71
CA PHE A 64 23.91 -3.54 21.24
C PHE A 64 23.66 -3.11 19.78
N ARG A 65 23.96 -1.85 19.45
CA ARG A 65 23.81 -1.34 18.07
C ARG A 65 24.67 -2.11 17.08
N PHE A 66 25.87 -2.56 17.48
CA PHE A 66 26.76 -3.36 16.65
C PHE A 66 26.28 -4.81 16.48
N ALA A 67 25.72 -5.43 17.52
CA ALA A 67 25.17 -6.79 17.44
C ALA A 67 23.89 -6.88 16.58
N VAL A 68 23.07 -5.83 16.63
CA VAL A 68 21.80 -5.68 15.89
C VAL A 68 22.00 -4.97 14.54
N ALA A 69 23.24 -4.75 14.12
CA ALA A 69 23.57 -3.91 12.96
C ALA A 69 23.27 -4.52 11.58
N HIS A 70 22.70 -5.74 11.46
CA HIS A 70 22.40 -6.26 10.13
C HIS A 70 21.11 -5.62 9.61
N PRO A 71 21.13 -5.08 8.38
CA PRO A 71 20.03 -4.27 7.84
C PRO A 71 18.73 -5.05 7.58
N ASN A 72 18.56 -6.30 8.04
CA ASN A 72 17.36 -7.12 7.81
C ASN A 72 16.95 -7.99 9.01
N ASP A 73 17.49 -7.73 10.20
CA ASP A 73 17.26 -8.59 11.38
C ASP A 73 15.84 -8.49 11.97
N PHE A 74 15.17 -7.36 11.74
CA PHE A 74 13.88 -7.06 12.35
C PHE A 74 12.88 -6.52 11.33
N GLN A 75 11.68 -7.10 11.33
CA GLN A 75 10.56 -6.69 10.48
C GLN A 75 9.83 -5.51 11.10
N ARG A 76 9.38 -5.69 12.34
CA ARG A 76 8.60 -4.72 13.10
C ARG A 76 8.95 -4.78 14.57
N ILE A 77 8.94 -3.64 15.23
CA ILE A 77 9.09 -3.54 16.68
C ILE A 77 7.91 -2.73 17.21
N ALA A 78 6.98 -3.41 17.88
CA ALA A 78 5.85 -2.79 18.55
C ALA A 78 6.23 -2.56 20.01
N ILE A 79 6.05 -1.34 20.50
CA ILE A 79 6.36 -1.00 21.88
C ILE A 79 5.09 -0.53 22.57
N VAL A 80 4.68 -1.25 23.61
CA VAL A 80 3.46 -1.00 24.39
C VAL A 80 3.88 -0.43 25.75
N GLY A 81 3.42 0.75 26.15
CA GLY A 81 3.82 1.31 27.43
C GLY A 81 3.17 2.64 27.81
N GLU A 82 3.85 3.37 28.69
CA GLU A 82 3.53 4.75 29.08
C GLU A 82 4.47 5.76 28.39
N SER A 83 4.05 7.03 28.31
CA SER A 83 4.58 8.10 27.43
C SER A 83 6.08 8.40 27.53
N ALA A 84 6.79 7.88 28.55
CA ALA A 84 8.21 8.08 28.76
C ALA A 84 9.09 7.56 27.61
N LEU A 85 8.61 6.58 26.83
CA LEU A 85 9.33 6.04 25.67
C LEU A 85 9.47 7.03 24.50
N GLN A 86 8.55 7.99 24.35
CA GLN A 86 8.61 8.98 23.26
C GLN A 86 9.90 9.83 23.30
N ARG A 87 10.45 10.07 24.51
CA ARG A 87 11.72 10.79 24.70
C ARG A 87 12.96 9.96 24.38
N TRP A 88 12.85 8.64 24.41
CA TRP A 88 13.94 7.73 24.05
C TRP A 88 14.06 7.56 22.53
N MET A 89 12.94 7.66 21.79
CA MET A 89 12.90 7.57 20.32
C MET A 89 13.79 8.60 19.61
N THR A 90 13.88 9.83 20.14
CA THR A 90 14.73 10.89 19.57
C THR A 90 16.23 10.57 19.66
N LEU A 91 16.65 9.80 20.66
CA LEU A 91 18.02 9.31 20.81
C LEU A 91 18.30 8.10 19.90
N MET A 92 17.25 7.38 19.47
CA MET A 92 17.32 6.24 18.54
C MET A 92 17.18 6.59 17.06
N ALA A 93 16.87 7.86 16.74
CA ALA A 93 16.62 8.36 15.39
C ALA A 93 17.85 8.38 14.43
N LYS A 94 18.94 7.68 14.76
CA LYS A 94 20.05 7.43 13.82
C LYS A 94 19.76 6.13 13.05
N PRO A 95 20.10 6.01 11.75
CA PRO A 95 19.55 4.99 10.86
C PRO A 95 20.29 3.65 10.99
N PHE A 96 20.14 2.95 12.13
CA PHE A 96 20.83 1.69 12.39
C PHE A 96 19.95 0.44 12.24
N THR A 97 18.65 0.60 11.98
CA THR A 97 17.72 -0.51 11.76
C THR A 97 16.75 -0.18 10.63
N SER A 98 16.49 -1.16 9.77
CA SER A 98 15.44 -1.13 8.74
C SER A 98 14.06 -1.46 9.30
N ALA A 99 13.99 -1.83 10.59
CA ALA A 99 12.75 -2.21 11.24
C ALA A 99 11.77 -1.05 11.29
N LYS A 100 10.50 -1.32 10.98
CA LYS A 100 9.43 -0.38 11.29
C LYS A 100 9.19 -0.41 12.79
N ILE A 101 9.22 0.73 13.46
CA ILE A 101 8.98 0.83 14.90
C ILE A 101 7.68 1.59 15.14
N ARG A 102 6.79 1.05 15.98
CA ARG A 102 5.52 1.72 16.34
C ARG A 102 5.26 1.61 17.84
N TYR A 103 4.75 2.70 18.40
CA TYR A 103 4.35 2.78 19.78
C TYR A 103 2.83 2.64 19.92
N PHE A 104 2.43 2.01 21.01
CA PHE A 104 1.06 1.77 21.40
C PHE A 104 0.92 2.11 22.89
N ALA A 105 -0.18 2.78 23.25
CA ALA A 105 -0.53 2.96 24.65
C ALA A 105 -0.81 1.59 25.30
N ARG A 106 -0.68 1.49 26.63
CA ARG A 106 -0.96 0.25 27.36
C ARG A 106 -2.34 -0.38 27.04
N GLY A 107 -3.35 0.45 26.80
CA GLY A 107 -4.69 -0.01 26.39
C GLY A 107 -4.78 -0.57 24.96
N GLU A 108 -3.80 -0.30 24.11
CA GLU A 108 -3.76 -0.65 22.68
C GLU A 108 -2.95 -1.93 22.42
N THR A 109 -2.73 -2.76 23.44
CA THR A 109 -1.94 -4.00 23.33
C THR A 109 -2.45 -4.89 22.18
N SER A 110 -3.77 -5.00 22.01
CA SER A 110 -4.37 -5.78 20.92
C SER A 110 -4.03 -5.22 19.54
N GLU A 111 -3.95 -3.91 19.39
CA GLU A 111 -3.56 -3.26 18.13
C GLU A 111 -2.09 -3.49 17.81
N ALA A 112 -1.23 -3.45 18.83
CA ALA A 112 0.19 -3.80 18.70
C ALA A 112 0.38 -5.20 18.14
N TRP A 113 -0.36 -6.18 18.68
CA TRP A 113 -0.35 -7.55 18.20
C TRP A 113 -0.86 -7.67 16.76
N ASN A 114 -1.96 -7.00 16.40
CA ASN A 114 -2.49 -7.02 15.05
C ASN A 114 -1.46 -6.46 14.05
N TRP A 115 -0.82 -5.35 14.40
CA TRP A 115 0.19 -4.71 13.55
C TRP A 115 1.44 -5.58 13.37
N LEU A 116 1.85 -6.37 14.37
CA LEU A 116 2.93 -7.34 14.22
C LEU A 116 2.55 -8.50 13.29
N ARG A 117 1.27 -8.91 13.29
CA ARG A 117 0.74 -10.02 12.47
C ARG A 117 0.35 -9.64 11.05
N GLU A 118 0.13 -8.36 10.78
CA GLU A 118 -0.14 -7.90 9.42
C GLU A 118 0.89 -8.51 8.47
N PRO A 119 0.51 -9.16 7.36
CA PRO A 119 1.49 -9.61 6.39
C PRO A 119 2.34 -8.38 6.03
N LEU A 120 3.67 -8.50 6.15
CA LEU A 120 4.51 -7.53 5.48
C LEU A 120 4.05 -7.59 4.02
N ARG A 121 3.45 -6.50 3.51
CA ARG A 121 3.62 -6.19 2.09
C ARG A 121 5.13 -6.17 1.97
N GLU A 122 5.71 -7.26 1.44
CA GLU A 122 7.13 -7.30 1.13
C GLU A 122 7.33 -6.01 0.32
N ALA A 123 8.03 -5.04 0.92
CA ALA A 123 8.83 -4.17 0.08
C ALA A 123 9.70 -5.19 -0.62
N ALA A 124 9.37 -5.46 -1.89
CA ALA A 124 10.05 -6.43 -2.72
C ALA A 124 11.53 -6.31 -2.39
N LYS A 125 12.16 -7.41 -1.97
CA LYS A 125 13.62 -7.45 -1.95
C LYS A 125 14.07 -6.79 -3.24
N ASP A 126 14.90 -5.75 -3.15
CA ASP A 126 15.44 -5.03 -4.31
C ASP A 126 16.19 -6.01 -5.23
N ASN A 127 15.46 -6.79 -6.01
CA ASN A 127 15.71 -6.86 -7.43
C ASN A 127 15.38 -5.45 -7.91
N LEU A 128 16.41 -4.69 -8.24
CA LEU A 128 16.27 -3.44 -8.98
C LEU A 128 15.57 -3.66 -10.34
N ASP A 129 15.43 -4.92 -10.75
CA ASP A 129 14.59 -5.34 -11.86
C ASP A 129 13.11 -5.30 -11.42
N PRO A 130 12.28 -4.45 -12.04
CA PRO A 130 10.86 -4.40 -11.73
C PRO A 130 10.23 -5.78 -11.92
N ALA A 131 9.43 -6.20 -10.93
CA ALA A 131 8.67 -7.45 -11.03
C ALA A 131 7.79 -7.42 -12.30
N PRO A 132 7.67 -8.53 -13.03
CA PRO A 132 6.83 -8.58 -14.22
C PRO A 132 5.37 -8.31 -13.85
N TYR A 133 4.67 -7.51 -14.66
CA TYR A 133 3.24 -7.26 -14.48
C TYR A 133 2.44 -8.53 -14.75
N ARG A 134 1.51 -8.87 -13.86
CA ARG A 134 0.57 -10.00 -14.02
C ARG A 134 -0.85 -9.53 -14.29
N THR A 135 -1.22 -8.38 -13.76
CA THR A 135 -2.54 -7.77 -13.94
C THR A 135 -2.39 -6.30 -14.31
N VAL A 136 -2.89 -5.94 -15.49
CA VAL A 136 -2.85 -4.57 -16.04
C VAL A 136 -4.27 -4.01 -16.09
N LEU A 137 -4.51 -2.87 -15.44
CA LEU A 137 -5.79 -2.18 -15.45
C LEU A 137 -5.74 -0.94 -16.35
N ALA A 138 -6.53 -0.88 -17.41
CA ALA A 138 -6.67 0.29 -18.26
C ALA A 138 -7.91 1.10 -17.89
N ALA A 139 -7.71 2.34 -17.46
CA ALA A 139 -8.77 3.28 -17.14
C ALA A 139 -9.07 4.16 -18.37
N ILE A 140 -10.32 4.14 -18.84
CA ILE A 140 -10.72 4.84 -20.06
C ILE A 140 -12.01 5.65 -19.89
N ASP A 141 -12.15 6.73 -20.66
CA ASP A 141 -13.25 7.70 -20.58
C ASP A 141 -14.26 7.57 -21.73
N LEU A 142 -14.35 6.39 -22.35
CA LEU A 142 -15.20 6.04 -23.50
C LEU A 142 -15.06 6.94 -24.74
N SER A 143 -14.10 7.87 -24.74
CA SER A 143 -13.82 8.67 -25.93
C SER A 143 -13.26 7.80 -27.06
N PRO A 144 -13.45 8.19 -28.34
CA PRO A 144 -12.86 7.47 -29.47
C PRO A 144 -11.33 7.35 -29.37
N HIS A 145 -10.67 8.32 -28.72
CA HIS A 145 -9.22 8.37 -28.60
C HIS A 145 -8.69 7.47 -27.47
N ALA A 146 -9.55 7.01 -26.56
CA ALA A 146 -9.18 6.11 -25.47
C ALA A 146 -8.66 4.75 -25.95
N ILE A 147 -8.91 4.38 -27.22
CA ILE A 147 -8.36 3.20 -27.88
C ILE A 147 -6.83 3.09 -27.74
N ARG A 148 -6.13 4.23 -27.66
CA ARG A 148 -4.67 4.27 -27.51
C ARG A 148 -4.24 3.79 -26.12
N VAL A 149 -5.02 4.08 -25.09
CA VAL A 149 -4.80 3.59 -23.71
C VAL A 149 -4.95 2.08 -23.70
N VAL A 150 -6.03 1.56 -24.28
CA VAL A 150 -6.29 0.11 -24.33
C VAL A 150 -5.20 -0.63 -25.10
N ARG A 151 -4.83 -0.15 -26.29
CA ARG A 151 -3.74 -0.75 -27.08
C ARG A 151 -2.41 -0.79 -26.32
N ARG A 152 -2.10 0.24 -25.53
CA ARG A 152 -0.89 0.24 -24.69
C ARG A 152 -0.98 -0.79 -23.58
N ALA A 153 -2.12 -0.90 -22.91
CA ALA A 153 -2.32 -1.91 -21.87
C ALA A 153 -2.17 -3.33 -22.42
N LEU A 154 -2.72 -3.60 -23.60
CA LEU A 154 -2.61 -4.90 -24.27
C LEU A 154 -1.17 -5.21 -24.73
N ASP A 155 -0.44 -4.24 -25.28
CA ASP A 155 0.97 -4.41 -25.65
C ASP A 155 1.83 -4.76 -24.42
N ILE A 156 1.61 -4.09 -23.29
CA ILE A 156 2.30 -4.41 -22.04
C ILE A 156 1.89 -5.80 -21.55
N ALA A 157 0.59 -6.09 -21.52
CA ALA A 157 0.09 -7.39 -21.06
C ALA A 157 0.67 -8.54 -21.88
N ALA A 158 0.70 -8.43 -23.22
CA ALA A 158 1.27 -9.43 -24.10
C ALA A 158 2.77 -9.68 -23.86
N ARG A 159 3.55 -8.65 -23.52
CA ARG A 159 5.00 -8.78 -23.26
C ARG A 159 5.31 -9.52 -21.97
N TYR A 160 4.43 -9.43 -20.98
CA TYR A 160 4.61 -10.01 -19.66
C TYR A 160 3.73 -11.24 -19.41
N ASP A 161 2.98 -11.71 -20.42
CA ASP A 161 1.95 -12.76 -20.26
C ASP A 161 0.94 -12.42 -19.15
N ALA A 162 0.57 -11.13 -19.08
CA ALA A 162 -0.32 -10.57 -18.09
C ALA A 162 -1.78 -10.58 -18.56
N THR A 163 -2.71 -10.45 -17.61
CA THR A 163 -4.13 -10.23 -17.91
C THR A 163 -4.44 -8.74 -17.93
N ALA A 164 -5.05 -8.25 -19.01
CA ALA A 164 -5.53 -6.88 -19.10
C ALA A 164 -7.01 -6.77 -18.70
N HIS A 165 -7.37 -5.70 -18.00
CA HIS A 165 -8.75 -5.37 -17.62
C HIS A 165 -9.07 -3.93 -18.04
N LEU A 166 -10.31 -3.66 -18.42
CA LEU A 166 -10.80 -2.30 -18.67
C LEU A 166 -11.69 -1.82 -17.54
N VAL A 167 -11.50 -0.57 -17.12
CA VAL A 167 -12.39 0.11 -16.17
C VAL A 167 -12.85 1.46 -16.71
N HIS A 168 -14.13 1.75 -16.46
CA HIS A 168 -14.72 3.06 -16.68
C HIS A 168 -15.53 3.48 -15.46
N ALA A 169 -15.46 4.78 -15.13
CA ALA A 169 -16.21 5.39 -14.04
C ALA A 169 -17.33 6.24 -14.62
N VAL A 170 -18.55 6.03 -14.13
CA VAL A 170 -19.70 6.89 -14.40
C VAL A 170 -19.78 7.91 -13.26
N ASP A 171 -19.36 9.13 -13.52
CA ASP A 171 -19.39 10.22 -12.55
C ASP A 171 -20.77 10.89 -12.56
N THR A 172 -21.62 10.52 -11.61
CA THR A 172 -22.96 11.10 -11.47
C THR A 172 -23.00 12.38 -10.64
N GLN A 173 -21.90 12.75 -9.98
CA GLN A 173 -21.84 13.98 -9.17
C GLN A 173 -22.01 15.24 -10.01
N VAL A 174 -21.62 15.17 -11.29
CA VAL A 174 -21.83 16.24 -12.28
C VAL A 174 -23.33 16.57 -12.45
N PHE A 175 -24.22 15.60 -12.27
CA PHE A 175 -25.67 15.80 -12.42
C PHE A 175 -26.31 16.34 -11.14
N TYR A 176 -25.81 15.95 -9.97
CA TYR A 176 -26.34 16.41 -8.68
C TYR A 176 -26.05 17.89 -8.41
N ASP A 177 -24.90 18.41 -8.87
CA ASP A 177 -24.56 19.84 -8.69
C ASP A 177 -25.47 20.77 -9.50
N GLN A 178 -26.22 20.25 -10.48
CA GLN A 178 -27.19 21.01 -11.30
C GLN A 178 -28.66 20.84 -10.86
N ALA A 179 -28.96 19.92 -9.95
CA ALA A 179 -30.33 19.62 -9.54
C ALA A 179 -30.45 19.58 -8.00
N TYR A 180 -30.78 20.73 -7.42
CA TYR A 180 -31.27 20.82 -6.04
C TYR A 180 -32.66 20.19 -5.96
N ASP A 181 -32.76 18.86 -5.81
CA ASP A 181 -34.03 18.20 -5.45
C ASP A 181 -33.80 16.93 -4.62
N PRO A 182 -34.22 16.87 -3.34
CA PRO A 182 -33.98 15.74 -2.48
C PRO A 182 -35.07 14.67 -2.68
N VAL A 183 -34.63 13.47 -3.05
CA VAL A 183 -35.37 12.18 -3.10
C VAL A 183 -36.12 11.89 -4.40
N ILE A 184 -35.53 11.10 -5.31
CA ILE A 184 -36.30 10.42 -6.37
C ILE A 184 -35.76 8.99 -6.65
N PRO A 185 -36.61 7.95 -6.59
CA PRO A 185 -36.34 6.60 -7.14
C PRO A 185 -35.84 6.59 -8.60
N ALA A 186 -36.21 7.60 -9.39
CA ALA A 186 -35.76 7.80 -10.77
C ALA A 186 -34.24 8.01 -10.90
N ALA A 187 -33.54 8.44 -9.84
CA ALA A 187 -32.08 8.55 -9.87
C ALA A 187 -31.41 7.17 -9.90
N VAL A 188 -32.00 6.15 -9.24
CA VAL A 188 -31.48 4.77 -9.23
C VAL A 188 -31.69 4.09 -10.59
N ASP A 189 -32.85 4.33 -11.22
CA ASP A 189 -33.13 3.85 -12.58
C ASP A 189 -32.16 4.50 -13.59
N LEU A 190 -31.95 5.82 -13.48
CA LEU A 190 -31.01 6.55 -14.33
C LEU A 190 -29.56 6.07 -14.16
N GLU A 191 -29.11 5.85 -12.91
CA GLU A 191 -27.78 5.33 -12.61
C GLU A 191 -27.54 3.96 -13.25
N SER A 192 -28.53 3.06 -13.15
CA SER A 192 -28.47 1.73 -13.74
C SER A 192 -28.42 1.81 -15.28
N GLU A 193 -29.26 2.66 -15.89
CA GLU A 193 -29.26 2.88 -17.34
C GLU A 193 -27.92 3.45 -17.85
N LEU A 194 -27.33 4.41 -17.12
CA LEU A 194 -26.03 4.98 -17.46
C LEU A 194 -24.92 3.93 -17.40
N VAL A 195 -24.92 3.07 -16.37
CA VAL A 195 -23.96 1.97 -16.24
C VAL A 195 -24.15 0.95 -17.36
N GLU A 196 -25.38 0.59 -17.70
CA GLU A 196 -25.68 -0.33 -18.80
C GLU A 196 -25.20 0.21 -20.15
N LEU A 197 -25.50 1.48 -20.44
CA LEU A 197 -25.07 2.15 -21.67
C LEU A 197 -23.54 2.25 -21.75
N ALA A 198 -22.89 2.68 -20.68
CA ALA A 198 -21.43 2.75 -20.60
C ALA A 198 -20.79 1.37 -20.75
N THR A 199 -21.38 0.33 -20.14
CA THR A 199 -20.91 -1.06 -20.26
C THR A 199 -21.02 -1.54 -21.71
N LYS A 200 -22.13 -1.23 -22.38
CA LYS A 200 -22.32 -1.56 -23.80
C LYS A 200 -21.24 -0.90 -24.66
N HIS A 201 -21.02 0.41 -24.51
CA HIS A 201 -19.98 1.12 -25.25
C HIS A 201 -18.57 0.59 -24.95
N LEU A 202 -18.27 0.26 -23.69
CA LEU A 202 -16.97 -0.30 -23.31
C LEU A 202 -16.72 -1.66 -23.97
N LYS A 203 -17.75 -2.52 -24.05
CA LYS A 203 -17.70 -3.79 -24.78
C LYS A 203 -17.49 -3.58 -26.27
N GLU A 204 -18.20 -2.64 -26.89
CA GLU A 204 -18.01 -2.31 -28.31
C GLU A 204 -16.58 -1.80 -28.61
N ILE A 205 -15.98 -1.03 -27.69
CA ILE A 205 -14.57 -0.62 -27.79
C ILE A 205 -13.66 -1.85 -27.70
N ALA A 206 -13.89 -2.75 -26.75
CA ALA A 206 -13.11 -3.98 -26.59
C ALA A 206 -13.19 -4.88 -27.84
N ASP A 207 -14.40 -5.07 -28.38
CA ASP A 207 -14.65 -5.89 -29.58
C ASP A 207 -13.92 -5.35 -30.81
N LYS A 208 -13.91 -4.02 -31.01
CA LYS A 208 -13.19 -3.35 -32.12
C LYS A 208 -11.68 -3.58 -32.07
N ILE A 209 -11.11 -3.90 -30.91
CA ILE A 209 -9.68 -4.17 -30.75
C ILE A 209 -9.32 -5.61 -31.15
N GLY A 210 -10.32 -6.51 -31.22
CA GLY A 210 -10.13 -7.89 -31.65
C GLY A 210 -9.55 -8.81 -30.58
N VAL A 211 -9.67 -8.44 -29.29
CA VAL A 211 -9.26 -9.31 -28.17
C VAL A 211 -10.49 -10.01 -27.61
N ALA A 212 -10.54 -11.32 -27.77
CA ALA A 212 -11.63 -12.14 -27.25
C ALA A 212 -11.66 -12.09 -25.71
N ASN A 213 -12.86 -11.91 -25.14
CA ASN A 213 -13.12 -11.98 -23.70
C ASN A 213 -12.33 -10.97 -22.84
N LEU A 214 -12.01 -9.78 -23.35
CA LEU A 214 -11.37 -8.73 -22.55
C LEU A 214 -12.30 -8.32 -21.38
N PRO A 215 -11.91 -8.53 -20.11
CA PRO A 215 -12.76 -8.19 -18.97
C PRO A 215 -13.00 -6.68 -18.88
N VAL A 216 -14.26 -6.31 -18.69
CA VAL A 216 -14.69 -4.91 -18.55
C VAL A 216 -15.44 -4.71 -17.25
N SER A 217 -15.20 -3.58 -16.59
CA SER A 217 -15.95 -3.15 -15.40
C SER A 217 -16.37 -1.70 -15.55
N VAL A 218 -17.63 -1.41 -15.24
CA VAL A 218 -18.17 -0.05 -15.14
C VAL A 218 -18.74 0.12 -13.75
N GLN A 219 -18.38 1.20 -13.07
CA GLN A 219 -18.88 1.51 -11.73
C GLN A 219 -19.26 2.99 -11.63
N ILE A 220 -20.21 3.30 -10.75
CA ILE A 220 -20.58 4.67 -10.41
C ILE A 220 -19.59 5.21 -9.39
N GLY A 221 -19.18 6.47 -9.55
CA GLY A 221 -18.33 7.18 -8.63
C GLY A 221 -17.32 8.06 -9.34
N THR A 222 -16.48 8.74 -8.55
CA THR A 222 -15.41 9.55 -9.13
C THR A 222 -14.41 8.66 -9.88
N PRO A 223 -13.82 9.13 -11.00
CA PRO A 223 -12.82 8.35 -11.72
C PRO A 223 -11.68 7.85 -10.83
N LYS A 224 -11.21 8.69 -9.90
CA LYS A 224 -10.16 8.32 -8.95
C LYS A 224 -10.56 7.09 -8.12
N ASP A 225 -11.70 7.16 -7.45
CA ASP A 225 -12.10 6.14 -6.48
C ASP A 225 -12.43 4.81 -7.17
N VAL A 226 -13.12 4.87 -8.32
CA VAL A 226 -13.42 3.68 -9.14
C VAL A 226 -12.14 3.01 -9.65
N ILE A 227 -11.17 3.78 -10.15
CA ILE A 227 -9.91 3.22 -10.65
C ILE A 227 -9.12 2.57 -9.52
N LEU A 228 -8.98 3.25 -8.38
CA LEU A 228 -8.20 2.74 -7.24
C LEU A 228 -8.87 1.53 -6.58
N SER A 229 -10.20 1.53 -6.43
CA SER A 229 -10.94 0.41 -5.86
C SER A 229 -10.85 -0.83 -6.75
N GLN A 230 -10.99 -0.65 -8.08
CA GLN A 230 -10.86 -1.75 -9.04
C GLN A 230 -9.43 -2.28 -9.09
N ALA A 231 -8.42 -1.41 -9.05
CA ALA A 231 -7.02 -1.83 -8.99
C ALA A 231 -6.73 -2.66 -7.73
N ALA A 232 -7.23 -2.24 -6.56
CA ALA A 232 -7.08 -2.97 -5.32
C ALA A 232 -7.81 -4.34 -5.35
N ALA A 233 -9.05 -4.37 -5.86
CA ALA A 233 -9.84 -5.59 -5.97
C ALA A 233 -9.18 -6.65 -6.88
N LEU A 234 -8.61 -6.20 -8.00
CA LEU A 234 -7.89 -7.06 -8.93
C LEU A 234 -6.45 -7.38 -8.51
N ARG A 235 -5.93 -6.69 -7.48
CA ARG A 235 -4.49 -6.64 -7.18
C ARG A 235 -3.68 -6.31 -8.44
N ALA A 236 -4.08 -5.24 -9.13
CA ALA A 236 -3.40 -4.77 -10.33
C ALA A 236 -1.95 -4.36 -10.00
N ASP A 237 -1.03 -4.76 -10.86
CA ASP A 237 0.39 -4.40 -10.76
C ASP A 237 0.71 -3.12 -11.55
N LEU A 238 -0.16 -2.79 -12.52
CA LEU A 238 -0.04 -1.60 -13.36
C LEU A 238 -1.41 -0.99 -13.66
N ILE A 239 -1.50 0.33 -13.52
CA ILE A 239 -2.61 1.14 -14.01
C ILE A 239 -2.18 1.94 -15.24
N VAL A 240 -2.94 1.85 -16.33
CA VAL A 240 -2.76 2.60 -17.58
C VAL A 240 -3.84 3.67 -17.68
N VAL A 241 -3.45 4.94 -17.66
CA VAL A 241 -4.37 6.10 -17.72
C VAL A 241 -4.09 6.98 -18.93
N GLY A 242 -5.14 7.54 -19.52
CA GLY A 242 -5.01 8.54 -20.58
C GLY A 242 -4.67 9.92 -20.05
N VAL A 243 -3.84 10.68 -20.78
CA VAL A 243 -3.58 12.10 -20.52
C VAL A 243 -3.78 12.94 -21.78
N TYR A 244 -4.69 13.91 -21.71
CA TYR A 244 -4.99 14.82 -22.81
C TYR A 244 -4.04 16.01 -22.85
N GLU A 245 -3.64 16.41 -24.05
CA GLU A 245 -2.96 17.70 -24.24
C GLU A 245 -3.96 18.85 -24.11
N HIS A 246 -3.77 19.69 -23.10
CA HIS A 246 -4.38 21.02 -23.08
C HIS A 246 -3.48 21.97 -23.88
N SER A 247 -4.06 22.71 -24.84
CA SER A 247 -3.37 23.76 -25.59
C SER A 247 -3.08 24.95 -24.65
N GLY A 248 -1.85 25.06 -24.13
CA GLY A 248 -1.45 26.18 -23.26
C GLY A 248 -0.03 26.06 -22.68
N ILE A 249 0.48 27.16 -22.12
CA ILE A 249 1.78 27.22 -21.43
C ILE A 249 1.57 26.60 -20.04
N GLY A 250 2.11 25.40 -19.82
CA GLY A 250 1.88 24.59 -18.62
C GLY A 250 1.12 23.30 -18.94
N ARG A 251 1.81 22.30 -19.48
CA ARG A 251 1.23 20.98 -19.77
C ARG A 251 1.01 20.21 -18.46
N LEU A 252 -0.21 20.19 -17.96
CA LEU A 252 -0.59 19.41 -16.77
C LEU A 252 -1.01 18.00 -17.18
N LEU A 253 -0.75 17.00 -16.32
CA LEU A 253 -1.07 15.57 -16.54
C LEU A 253 -2.58 15.25 -16.59
N GLY A 254 -3.47 16.23 -16.43
CA GLY A 254 -4.91 16.00 -16.22
C GLY A 254 -5.20 15.62 -14.76
N SER A 255 -6.37 16.01 -14.25
CA SER A 255 -6.74 15.83 -12.84
C SER A 255 -6.82 14.37 -12.44
N THR A 256 -7.48 13.52 -13.23
CA THR A 256 -7.65 12.08 -12.94
C THR A 256 -6.31 11.35 -12.93
N ALA A 257 -5.50 11.48 -13.97
CA ALA A 257 -4.21 10.80 -14.04
C ALA A 257 -3.27 11.25 -12.92
N SER A 258 -3.26 12.55 -12.58
CA SER A 258 -2.51 13.06 -11.43
C SER A 258 -3.00 12.45 -10.11
N ALA A 259 -4.31 12.43 -9.88
CA ALA A 259 -4.89 11.90 -8.64
C ALA A 259 -4.63 10.40 -8.47
N VAL A 260 -4.72 9.62 -9.55
CA VAL A 260 -4.41 8.18 -9.56
C VAL A 260 -2.91 7.97 -9.32
N ALA A 261 -2.03 8.66 -10.03
CA ALA A 261 -0.58 8.52 -9.86
C ALA A 261 -0.09 8.81 -8.44
N HIS A 262 -0.73 9.75 -7.73
CA HIS A 262 -0.38 10.07 -6.34
C HIS A 262 -0.92 9.07 -5.31
N SER A 263 -1.92 8.26 -5.66
CA SER A 263 -2.68 7.45 -4.69
C SER A 263 -2.60 5.94 -4.95
N ALA A 264 -2.09 5.51 -6.09
CA ALA A 264 -2.01 4.10 -6.45
C ALA A 264 -0.95 3.36 -5.61
N ASP A 265 -1.29 2.14 -5.19
CA ASP A 265 -0.37 1.21 -4.53
C ASP A 265 0.53 0.44 -5.52
N CYS A 266 0.39 0.69 -6.83
CA CYS A 266 1.07 0.00 -7.93
C CYS A 266 1.57 1.00 -8.98
N ASP A 267 2.32 0.53 -9.98
CA ASP A 267 2.86 1.39 -11.02
C ASP A 267 1.74 2.06 -11.83
N VAL A 268 2.00 3.28 -12.28
CA VAL A 268 1.05 4.06 -13.10
C VAL A 268 1.75 4.56 -14.34
N ILE A 269 1.20 4.22 -15.52
CA ILE A 269 1.66 4.74 -16.79
C ILE A 269 0.64 5.69 -17.41
N SER A 270 1.12 6.86 -17.80
CA SER A 270 0.33 7.85 -18.54
C SER A 270 0.52 7.69 -20.04
N VAL A 271 -0.59 7.53 -20.76
CA VAL A 271 -0.63 7.42 -22.22
C VAL A 271 -1.14 8.73 -22.78
N ARG A 272 -0.25 9.46 -23.46
CA ARG A 272 -0.58 10.73 -24.11
C ARG A 272 -1.62 10.50 -25.20
N ILE A 273 -2.78 11.13 -25.09
CA ILE A 273 -3.85 11.14 -26.09
C ILE A 273 -3.74 12.43 -26.90
N THR A 274 -3.69 12.31 -28.22
CA THR A 274 -3.52 13.42 -29.17
C THR A 274 -4.78 13.53 -30.01
N HIS A 275 -5.37 14.71 -30.11
CA HIS A 275 -6.53 15.01 -30.97
C HIS A 275 -6.19 15.08 -32.48
N LYS A 276 -5.06 14.51 -32.92
CA LYS A 276 -4.76 14.51 -34.35
C LYS A 276 -5.61 13.46 -35.05
N ASP A 277 -6.54 13.96 -35.85
CA ASP A 277 -7.36 13.27 -36.86
C ASP A 277 -6.59 12.18 -37.61
#